data_AF-A0A931HGW6-F1
#
_entry.id   AF-A0A931HGW6-F1
#
_cell.length_a   1.000
_cell.length_b   1.000
_cell.length_c   1.000
_cell.angle_alpha   90.00
_cell.angle_beta   90.00
_cell.angle_gamma   90.00
#
_symmetry.space_group_name_H-M   'P 1'
#
loop_
_entity.id
_entity.type
_entity.pdbx_description
1 polymer ?
#
loop_
_entity_poly.entity_id
_entity_poly.type
_entity_poly.pdbx_seq_one_letter_code
_entity_poly.pdbx_strand_id
1 'polypeptide(L)'
;MSKKHASGLRRGARIGSVAAAAAIALGFLSAGAANADTFVPLPDGEIADPVGNVIKRTEESALVSPSLAGNGTGRVAWVSGKVTVDVANIKLPTEAGKTDGSTSSLQGTNNSSTHKVSRINTGYIVGCQVDISGLKGNLGINFSLGGTGTMTGNLVTDAVTGLTSVVTNTVSPSASLSVPLQPGQVRFVHIDGKDITKPSTTYSIQYQDAELSQQGCGGQAQARAYTVLEIVGNDYVKTSLYGQPFSIG
;
A
#
# COMPACT_ATOMS: atom_id res chain seq x y z
N MET A 1 -18.18 -10.07 90.48
CA MET A 1 -16.97 -9.35 90.01
C MET A 1 -15.81 -10.34 89.99
N SER A 2 -14.85 -10.16 89.06
CA SER A 2 -13.57 -10.88 88.99
C SER A 2 -13.64 -12.24 88.27
N LYS A 3 -12.75 -12.64 87.35
CA LYS A 3 -11.66 -12.02 86.57
C LYS A 3 -11.41 -13.05 85.46
N LYS A 4 -11.39 -12.67 84.17
CA LYS A 4 -11.01 -13.58 83.09
C LYS A 4 -9.49 -13.64 82.98
N HIS A 5 -8.90 -14.82 83.11
CA HIS A 5 -7.63 -15.20 82.50
C HIS A 5 -7.67 -16.70 82.17
N ALA A 6 -6.81 -17.13 81.24
CA ALA A 6 -6.74 -18.42 80.53
C ALA A 6 -7.60 -18.42 79.26
N SER A 7 -7.17 -18.93 78.10
CA SER A 7 -5.96 -19.66 77.71
C SER A 7 -5.92 -19.56 76.18
N GLY A 8 -4.78 -19.27 75.56
CA GLY A 8 -4.12 -20.30 74.76
C GLY A 8 -4.80 -20.58 73.42
N LEU A 9 -4.30 -19.98 72.34
CA LEU A 9 -4.42 -20.59 71.01
C LEU A 9 -3.21 -20.22 70.15
N ARG A 10 -2.08 -20.85 70.45
CA ARG A 10 -1.07 -21.14 69.43
C ARG A 10 -1.34 -22.55 68.93
N ARG A 11 -1.33 -22.68 67.60
CA ARG A 11 -1.37 -23.91 66.76
C ARG A 11 -2.73 -24.17 66.12
N GLY A 12 -2.73 -24.14 64.79
CA GLY A 12 -3.84 -24.62 63.99
C GLY A 12 -3.87 -24.04 62.59
N ALA A 13 -2.74 -24.08 61.87
CA ALA A 13 -2.78 -23.93 60.43
C ALA A 13 -3.58 -25.07 59.81
N ARG A 14 -4.10 -24.81 58.60
CA ARG A 14 -4.70 -25.74 57.63
C ARG A 14 -6.21 -25.83 57.73
N ILE A 15 -6.88 -25.14 56.81
CA ILE A 15 -7.74 -25.68 55.74
C ILE A 15 -8.44 -24.47 55.11
N GLY A 16 -8.19 -24.18 53.84
CA GLY A 16 -8.86 -23.08 53.15
C GLY A 16 -8.17 -22.61 51.88
N SER A 17 -7.59 -23.51 51.10
CA SER A 17 -6.96 -23.20 49.82
C SER A 17 -7.67 -23.92 48.68
N VAL A 18 -8.99 -23.80 48.55
CA VAL A 18 -9.74 -24.22 47.34
C VAL A 18 -11.06 -23.43 47.27
N ALA A 19 -11.03 -22.17 46.81
CA ALA A 19 -12.20 -21.49 46.21
C ALA A 19 -11.85 -20.02 45.89
N ALA A 20 -11.25 -19.76 44.72
CA ALA A 20 -11.40 -18.52 43.95
C ALA A 20 -10.51 -18.51 42.68
N ALA A 21 -10.38 -19.63 41.99
CA ALA A 21 -9.74 -19.69 40.66
C ALA A 21 -10.79 -20.02 39.59
N ALA A 22 -11.82 -19.18 39.48
CA ALA A 22 -12.87 -19.35 38.47
C ALA A 22 -13.59 -18.02 38.17
N ALA A 23 -12.86 -17.00 37.70
CA ALA A 23 -13.49 -15.79 37.14
C ALA A 23 -12.59 -14.96 36.21
N ILE A 24 -11.69 -15.59 35.44
CA ILE A 24 -10.96 -14.90 34.36
C ILE A 24 -10.99 -15.78 33.10
N ALA A 25 -12.18 -16.01 32.55
CA ALA A 25 -12.31 -16.82 31.32
C ALA A 25 -13.44 -16.36 30.38
N LEU A 26 -14.01 -15.17 30.56
CA LEU A 26 -15.05 -14.64 29.68
C LEU A 26 -14.78 -13.16 29.41
N GLY A 27 -13.98 -12.87 28.38
CA GLY A 27 -13.61 -11.49 28.06
C GLY A 27 -12.67 -11.30 26.86
N PHE A 28 -12.07 -12.37 26.32
CA PHE A 28 -11.55 -12.30 24.96
C PHE A 28 -12.71 -12.51 23.99
N LEU A 29 -13.62 -11.53 23.92
CA LEU A 29 -14.36 -11.33 22.68
C LEU A 29 -13.29 -11.20 21.61
N SER A 30 -13.30 -12.14 20.67
CA SER A 30 -12.60 -12.08 19.41
C SER A 30 -12.65 -10.66 18.87
N ALA A 31 -11.61 -9.87 19.13
CA ALA A 31 -11.32 -8.72 18.30
C ALA A 31 -11.06 -9.31 16.92
N GLY A 32 -12.10 -9.37 16.08
CA GLY A 32 -11.96 -9.77 14.69
C GLY A 32 -10.77 -8.98 14.13
N ALA A 33 -9.83 -9.68 13.49
CA ALA A 33 -8.53 -9.14 13.08
C ALA A 33 -8.65 -7.66 12.71
N ALA A 34 -8.27 -6.77 13.63
CA ALA A 34 -8.28 -5.36 13.36
C ALA A 34 -7.21 -5.19 12.29
N ASN A 35 -7.63 -4.81 11.08
CA ASN A 35 -6.75 -4.43 10.00
C ASN A 35 -6.06 -3.15 10.46
N ALA A 36 -4.98 -3.32 11.22
CA ALA A 36 -4.16 -2.25 11.75
C ALA A 36 -3.07 -1.91 10.74
N ASP A 37 -2.62 -0.68 10.79
CA ASP A 37 -1.51 -0.25 9.97
C ASP A 37 -0.26 -1.06 10.29
N THR A 38 0.45 -1.52 9.27
CA THR A 38 1.71 -2.25 9.42
C THR A 38 2.87 -1.32 9.12
N PHE A 39 3.67 -1.02 10.13
CA PHE A 39 4.89 -0.25 9.96
C PHE A 39 6.03 -1.11 9.40
N VAL A 40 6.69 -0.62 8.36
CA VAL A 40 7.81 -1.24 7.67
C VAL A 40 8.99 -0.26 7.68
N PRO A 41 10.02 -0.49 8.52
CA PRO A 41 11.25 0.29 8.42
C PRO A 41 12.02 -0.14 7.18
N LEU A 42 12.52 0.84 6.42
CA LEU A 42 13.31 0.59 5.21
C LEU A 42 14.75 1.02 5.46
N PRO A 43 15.75 0.22 5.01
CA PRO A 43 17.14 0.55 5.23
C PRO A 43 17.57 1.73 4.37
N ASP A 44 18.54 2.49 4.88
CA ASP A 44 19.17 3.57 4.13
C ASP A 44 19.93 3.03 2.91
N GLY A 45 20.02 3.85 1.87
CA GLY A 45 20.71 3.54 0.63
C GLY A 45 21.59 4.69 0.15
N GLU A 46 22.72 4.35 -0.46
CA GLU A 46 23.67 5.31 -1.03
C GLU A 46 24.24 4.80 -2.35
N ILE A 47 24.45 5.70 -3.31
CA ILE A 47 25.20 5.44 -4.53
C ILE A 47 25.99 6.68 -4.92
N ALA A 48 27.27 6.48 -5.28
CA ALA A 48 28.11 7.49 -5.88
C ALA A 48 28.20 7.23 -7.39
N ASP A 49 28.13 8.30 -8.18
CA ASP A 49 28.33 8.21 -9.61
C ASP A 49 29.81 8.38 -10.00
N PRO A 50 30.19 8.04 -11.24
CA PRO A 50 31.57 8.15 -11.70
C PRO A 50 32.13 9.58 -11.73
N VAL A 51 31.27 10.59 -11.66
CA VAL A 51 31.64 12.02 -11.69
C VAL A 51 31.75 12.61 -10.28
N GLY A 52 31.42 11.82 -9.25
CA GLY A 52 31.54 12.16 -7.84
C GLY A 52 30.27 12.72 -7.19
N ASN A 53 29.12 12.71 -7.88
CA ASN A 53 27.85 13.02 -7.23
C ASN A 53 27.43 11.85 -6.36
N VAL A 54 26.83 12.14 -5.20
CA VAL A 54 26.39 11.12 -4.25
C VAL A 54 24.90 11.28 -3.98
N ILE A 55 24.13 10.21 -4.17
CA ILE A 55 22.72 10.13 -3.82
C ILE A 55 22.61 9.32 -2.53
N LYS A 56 21.92 9.86 -1.53
CA LYS A 56 21.55 9.17 -0.30
C LYS A 56 20.05 9.22 -0.10
N ARG A 57 19.50 8.12 0.38
CA ARG A 57 18.11 8.00 0.82
C ARG A 57 18.12 7.45 2.22
N THR A 58 17.56 8.21 3.16
CA THR A 58 17.63 7.91 4.59
C THR A 58 16.28 8.10 5.27
N GLU A 59 16.16 7.54 6.48
CA GLU A 59 14.96 7.69 7.33
C GLU A 59 13.69 7.21 6.62
N GLU A 60 13.83 6.21 5.74
CA GLU A 60 12.74 5.72 4.94
C GLU A 60 11.85 4.75 5.73
N SER A 61 10.54 4.96 5.64
CA SER A 61 9.57 4.06 6.25
C SER A 61 8.28 4.03 5.44
N ALA A 62 7.57 2.91 5.56
CA ALA A 62 6.25 2.73 5.00
C ALA A 62 5.28 2.29 6.08
N LEU A 63 4.11 2.90 6.12
CA LEU A 63 2.98 2.51 6.95
C LEU A 63 1.91 1.94 6.03
N VAL A 64 1.83 0.61 5.96
CA VAL A 64 0.85 -0.08 5.11
C VAL A 64 -0.50 -0.02 5.78
N SER A 65 -1.47 0.62 5.12
CA SER A 65 -2.81 0.85 5.67
C SER A 65 -3.87 0.08 4.89
N PRO A 66 -4.98 -0.29 5.54
CA PRO A 66 -6.13 -0.85 4.85
C PRO A 66 -6.69 0.18 3.85
N SER A 67 -7.13 -0.28 2.68
CA SER A 67 -7.70 0.63 1.69
C SER A 67 -9.04 1.20 2.15
N LEU A 68 -9.14 2.53 2.19
CA LEU A 68 -10.38 3.27 2.49
C LEU A 68 -11.52 2.96 1.50
N ALA A 69 -11.19 2.52 0.28
CA ALA A 69 -12.17 2.14 -0.72
C ALA A 69 -12.96 0.87 -0.35
N GLY A 70 -12.46 0.04 0.58
CA GLY A 70 -13.17 -1.14 1.11
C GLY A 70 -13.52 -2.20 0.06
N ASN A 71 -12.97 -2.13 -1.15
CA ASN A 71 -13.37 -2.94 -2.30
C ASN A 71 -12.57 -4.26 -2.44
N GLY A 72 -11.78 -4.63 -1.43
CA GLY A 72 -10.94 -5.84 -1.41
C GLY A 72 -9.74 -5.85 -2.37
N THR A 73 -9.67 -4.88 -3.29
CA THR A 73 -8.63 -4.79 -4.33
C THR A 73 -7.75 -3.55 -4.18
N GLY A 74 -8.05 -2.67 -3.23
CA GLY A 74 -7.22 -1.53 -2.89
C GLY A 74 -6.00 -1.94 -2.06
N ARG A 75 -4.86 -1.32 -2.36
CA ARG A 75 -3.62 -1.38 -1.58
C ARG A 75 -3.19 0.05 -1.28
N VAL A 76 -2.90 0.34 -0.01
CA VAL A 76 -2.52 1.68 0.43
C VAL A 76 -1.30 1.58 1.33
N ALA A 77 -0.32 2.46 1.11
CA ALA A 77 0.79 2.67 2.03
C ALA A 77 1.14 4.15 2.11
N TRP A 78 1.45 4.62 3.31
CA TRP A 78 1.95 5.97 3.56
C TRP A 78 3.46 5.90 3.70
N VAL A 79 4.18 6.66 2.89
CA VAL A 79 5.64 6.59 2.86
C VAL A 79 6.27 7.90 3.28
N SER A 80 7.35 7.77 4.03
CA SER A 80 8.13 8.89 4.56
C SER A 80 9.60 8.64 4.27
N GLY A 81 10.37 9.72 4.09
CA GLY A 81 11.80 9.60 3.93
C GLY A 81 12.46 10.90 3.47
N LYS A 82 13.79 10.85 3.48
CA LYS A 82 14.65 11.95 3.08
C LYS A 82 15.59 11.50 1.97
N VAL A 83 15.68 12.31 0.93
CA VAL A 83 16.62 12.12 -0.17
C VAL A 83 17.56 13.31 -0.18
N THR A 84 18.86 13.04 -0.15
CA THR A 84 19.90 14.06 -0.28
C THR A 84 20.81 13.72 -1.44
N VAL A 85 21.13 14.73 -2.25
CA VAL A 85 22.11 14.61 -3.32
C VAL A 85 23.19 15.65 -3.12
N ASP A 86 24.42 15.17 -3.00
CA ASP A 86 25.62 15.99 -3.00
C ASP A 86 26.11 16.07 -4.45
N VAL A 87 25.99 17.26 -5.04
CA VAL A 87 26.40 17.52 -6.42
C VAL A 87 27.87 17.93 -6.43
N ALA A 88 28.70 17.20 -7.17
CA ALA A 88 30.10 17.52 -7.37
C ALA A 88 30.30 18.84 -8.14
N ASN A 89 31.54 19.28 -8.27
CA ASN A 89 31.87 20.50 -9.00
C ASN A 89 31.79 20.26 -10.52
N ILE A 90 30.58 20.29 -11.07
CA ILE A 90 30.29 20.02 -12.48
C ILE A 90 29.78 21.29 -13.16
N LYS A 91 30.13 21.50 -14.42
CA LYS A 91 29.60 22.61 -15.22
C LYS A 91 28.14 22.36 -15.56
N LEU A 92 27.24 23.05 -14.86
CA LEU A 92 25.81 23.00 -15.11
C LEU A 92 25.41 24.03 -16.19
N PRO A 93 24.47 23.71 -17.08
CA PRO A 93 23.88 24.70 -17.97
C PRO A 93 23.08 25.70 -17.13
N THR A 94 23.39 27.00 -17.28
CA THR A 94 22.81 28.09 -16.48
C THR A 94 21.37 28.44 -16.88
N GLU A 95 20.89 27.93 -18.02
CA GLU A 95 19.55 28.24 -18.53
C GLU A 95 18.68 26.99 -18.60
N ALA A 96 17.54 27.04 -17.92
CA ALA A 96 16.52 26.02 -18.06
C ALA A 96 15.92 26.05 -19.46
N GLY A 97 16.22 25.02 -20.26
CA GLY A 97 15.52 24.83 -21.54
C GLY A 97 14.02 24.72 -21.32
N LYS A 98 13.21 25.26 -22.24
CA LYS A 98 11.74 25.20 -22.17
C LYS A 98 11.29 23.77 -21.84
N THR A 99 10.59 23.61 -20.72
CA THR A 99 9.84 22.40 -20.38
C THR A 99 8.93 22.09 -21.58
N ASP A 100 9.03 20.90 -22.16
CA ASP A 100 8.11 20.40 -23.19
C ASP A 100 6.71 20.09 -22.62
N GLY A 101 6.39 20.61 -21.44
CA GLY A 101 5.16 20.29 -20.71
C GLY A 101 5.07 18.85 -20.25
N SER A 102 6.14 18.04 -20.38
CA SER A 102 6.15 16.63 -20.00
C SER A 102 6.22 16.47 -18.49
N THR A 103 5.07 16.62 -17.82
CA THR A 103 4.70 15.71 -16.74
C THR A 103 4.27 14.41 -17.42
N SER A 104 5.22 13.65 -17.98
CA SER A 104 4.87 12.47 -18.78
C SER A 104 3.92 11.57 -17.99
N SER A 105 2.67 11.46 -18.46
CA SER A 105 1.71 10.44 -18.07
C SER A 105 2.11 9.04 -18.56
N LEU A 106 3.30 8.93 -19.18
CA LEU A 106 3.89 7.71 -19.67
C LEU A 106 4.43 6.88 -18.50
N GLN A 107 3.68 5.84 -18.17
CA GLN A 107 4.12 4.78 -17.28
C GLN A 107 5.39 4.13 -17.88
N GLY A 108 6.54 4.28 -17.21
CA GLY A 108 7.79 3.61 -17.62
C GLY A 108 9.00 4.49 -17.91
N THR A 109 8.89 5.82 -17.90
CA THR A 109 10.04 6.73 -18.18
C THR A 109 10.83 7.13 -16.93
N ASN A 110 10.63 6.45 -15.79
CA ASN A 110 11.30 6.71 -14.51
C ASN A 110 11.29 8.18 -14.05
N ASN A 111 10.33 8.99 -14.56
CA ASN A 111 10.31 10.44 -14.41
C ASN A 111 11.65 11.10 -14.79
N SER A 112 12.34 10.63 -15.83
CA SER A 112 13.43 11.39 -16.47
C SER A 112 12.79 12.54 -17.24
N SER A 113 13.08 13.77 -16.85
CA SER A 113 12.62 14.93 -17.59
C SER A 113 13.53 15.15 -18.80
N THR A 114 12.99 15.23 -20.01
CA THR A 114 13.65 15.74 -21.23
C THR A 114 13.96 17.24 -21.16
N HIS A 115 14.03 17.81 -19.96
CA HIS A 115 14.40 19.20 -19.76
C HIS A 115 15.92 19.26 -19.83
N LYS A 116 16.48 20.23 -20.56
CA LYS A 116 17.94 20.44 -20.69
C LYS A 116 18.61 20.91 -19.37
N VAL A 117 18.05 20.56 -18.22
CA VAL A 117 18.53 20.90 -16.88
C VAL A 117 18.81 19.64 -16.11
N SER A 118 19.81 19.73 -15.24
CA SER A 118 20.10 18.68 -14.29
C SER A 118 18.98 18.64 -13.23
N ARG A 119 18.46 17.46 -12.89
CA ARG A 119 17.33 17.31 -11.96
C ARG A 119 17.48 16.03 -11.14
N ILE A 120 17.03 16.09 -9.89
CA ILE A 120 16.77 14.90 -9.07
C ILE A 120 15.27 14.61 -9.07
N ASN A 121 14.89 13.35 -9.26
CA ASN A 121 13.51 12.88 -9.16
C ASN A 121 13.43 11.66 -8.23
N THR A 122 12.47 11.66 -7.30
CA THR A 122 12.25 10.57 -6.36
C THR A 122 10.81 10.05 -6.44
N GLY A 123 10.63 8.76 -6.21
CA GLY A 123 9.33 8.12 -6.26
C GLY A 123 9.34 6.68 -5.80
N TYR A 124 8.22 6.00 -6.06
CA TYR A 124 8.03 4.59 -5.80
C TYR A 124 7.51 3.88 -7.05
N ILE A 125 8.01 2.68 -7.28
CA ILE A 125 7.50 1.74 -8.28
C ILE A 125 6.57 0.82 -7.52
N VAL A 126 5.28 0.81 -7.89
CA VAL A 126 4.27 -0.04 -7.28
C VAL A 126 3.85 -1.09 -8.30
N GLY A 127 4.11 -2.35 -8.00
CA GLY A 127 3.70 -3.49 -8.79
C GLY A 127 2.54 -4.22 -8.14
N CYS A 128 1.55 -4.60 -8.95
CA CYS A 128 0.51 -5.54 -8.55
C CYS A 128 0.68 -6.87 -9.27
N GLN A 129 0.38 -7.99 -8.62
CA GLN A 129 0.43 -9.32 -9.23
C GLN A 129 -0.63 -9.50 -10.35
N VAL A 130 -1.87 -9.10 -10.09
CA VAL A 130 -2.99 -9.25 -11.05
C VAL A 130 -3.85 -7.99 -11.08
N ASP A 131 -4.15 -7.49 -12.27
CA ASP A 131 -5.07 -6.36 -12.40
C ASP A 131 -6.51 -6.86 -12.60
N ILE A 132 -7.37 -6.50 -11.65
CA ILE A 132 -8.80 -6.83 -11.59
C ILE A 132 -9.66 -5.56 -11.75
N SER A 133 -9.06 -4.40 -12.09
CA SER A 133 -9.80 -3.16 -12.33
C SER A 133 -10.85 -3.27 -13.45
N GLY A 134 -10.72 -4.27 -14.32
CA GLY A 134 -11.71 -4.66 -15.33
C GLY A 134 -12.97 -5.35 -14.81
N LEU A 135 -13.07 -5.66 -13.50
CA LEU A 135 -14.27 -6.23 -12.87
C LEU A 135 -15.32 -5.14 -12.64
N LYS A 136 -15.83 -4.57 -13.74
CA LYS A 136 -17.04 -3.74 -13.75
C LYS A 136 -18.16 -4.57 -14.37
N GLY A 137 -18.71 -5.51 -13.61
CA GLY A 137 -19.70 -6.45 -14.12
C GLY A 137 -20.86 -6.64 -13.14
N ASN A 138 -22.06 -6.27 -13.58
CA ASN A 138 -23.33 -6.65 -12.96
C ASN A 138 -23.31 -8.15 -12.61
N LEU A 139 -23.63 -8.49 -11.36
CA LEU A 139 -23.91 -9.85 -10.93
C LEU A 139 -25.20 -10.34 -11.61
N GLY A 140 -25.08 -10.87 -12.83
CA GLY A 140 -26.18 -11.52 -13.53
C GLY A 140 -26.34 -12.95 -13.03
N ILE A 141 -27.47 -13.24 -12.38
CA ILE A 141 -27.87 -14.61 -12.06
C ILE A 141 -28.56 -15.17 -13.29
N ASN A 142 -27.97 -16.18 -13.94
CA ASN A 142 -28.63 -16.85 -15.06
C ASN A 142 -29.61 -17.91 -14.50
N PHE A 143 -30.90 -17.68 -14.67
CA PHE A 143 -31.94 -18.64 -14.28
C PHE A 143 -32.30 -19.50 -15.50
N SER A 144 -31.83 -20.75 -15.51
CA SER A 144 -32.22 -21.73 -16.53
C SER A 144 -33.32 -22.63 -15.99
N LEU A 145 -34.56 -22.40 -16.46
CA LEU A 145 -35.63 -23.37 -16.37
C LEU A 145 -35.50 -24.31 -17.57
N GLY A 146 -35.53 -25.63 -17.36
CA GLY A 146 -35.38 -26.67 -18.39
C GLY A 146 -36.55 -26.76 -19.39
N GLY A 147 -36.98 -25.62 -19.94
CA GLY A 147 -38.01 -25.45 -20.95
C GLY A 147 -37.84 -24.08 -21.60
N THR A 148 -37.74 -24.07 -22.92
CA THR A 148 -37.55 -22.93 -23.86
C THR A 148 -37.95 -21.53 -23.37
N GLY A 149 -37.04 -20.86 -22.64
CA GLY A 149 -37.17 -19.44 -22.30
C GLY A 149 -36.02 -18.95 -21.41
N THR A 150 -35.01 -18.30 -22.00
CA THR A 150 -33.98 -17.56 -21.27
C THR A 150 -34.53 -16.19 -20.87
N MET A 151 -34.81 -15.98 -19.58
CA MET A 151 -35.21 -14.68 -19.05
C MET A 151 -33.97 -13.95 -18.50
N THR A 152 -33.45 -12.97 -19.24
CA THR A 152 -32.44 -12.01 -18.75
C THR A 152 -33.12 -10.90 -17.96
N GLY A 153 -33.23 -11.06 -16.64
CA GLY A 153 -33.76 -10.05 -15.72
C GLY A 153 -32.69 -9.40 -14.85
N ASN A 154 -32.70 -8.08 -14.75
CA ASN A 154 -31.89 -7.30 -13.81
C ASN A 154 -32.63 -7.21 -12.46
N LEU A 155 -32.05 -7.77 -11.39
CA LEU A 155 -32.72 -7.93 -10.08
C LEU A 155 -33.07 -6.61 -9.37
N VAL A 156 -32.46 -5.49 -9.73
CA VAL A 156 -32.68 -4.21 -9.03
C VAL A 156 -33.92 -3.44 -9.49
N THR A 157 -34.69 -3.93 -10.46
CA THR A 157 -35.87 -3.21 -10.97
C THR A 157 -37.19 -3.97 -10.93
N ASP A 158 -37.23 -5.23 -10.48
CA ASP A 158 -38.48 -6.03 -10.51
C ASP A 158 -38.77 -6.82 -9.23
N ALA A 159 -38.18 -6.43 -8.10
CA ALA A 159 -38.50 -7.04 -6.79
C ALA A 159 -39.88 -6.61 -6.22
N VAL A 160 -40.72 -5.92 -7.00
CA VAL A 160 -41.98 -5.32 -6.50
C VAL A 160 -43.24 -5.89 -7.16
N THR A 161 -43.17 -6.67 -8.23
CA THR A 161 -44.40 -7.26 -8.83
C THR A 161 -44.21 -8.69 -9.33
N GLY A 162 -44.52 -9.68 -8.48
CA GLY A 162 -44.93 -11.01 -8.95
C GLY A 162 -44.12 -12.21 -8.44
N LEU A 163 -44.16 -12.48 -7.14
CA LEU A 163 -43.63 -13.74 -6.56
C LEU A 163 -44.75 -14.77 -6.28
N THR A 164 -45.65 -15.00 -7.23
CA THR A 164 -46.71 -16.01 -7.07
C THR A 164 -46.80 -16.92 -8.30
N SER A 165 -45.73 -17.66 -8.59
CA SER A 165 -45.76 -18.98 -9.27
C SER A 165 -44.38 -19.32 -9.81
N VAL A 166 -43.52 -19.95 -9.01
CA VAL A 166 -42.53 -20.88 -9.59
C VAL A 166 -42.43 -22.12 -8.71
N VAL A 167 -42.61 -23.23 -9.39
CA VAL A 167 -42.91 -24.58 -8.96
C VAL A 167 -41.63 -25.33 -8.55
N THR A 168 -41.85 -26.39 -7.77
CA THR A 168 -40.97 -27.36 -7.12
C THR A 168 -39.98 -28.12 -8.03
N ASN A 169 -39.05 -27.45 -8.71
CA ASN A 169 -37.93 -28.13 -9.37
C ASN A 169 -36.62 -27.58 -8.85
N THR A 170 -35.68 -28.47 -8.49
CA THR A 170 -34.34 -28.15 -7.99
C THR A 170 -33.64 -27.13 -8.87
N VAL A 171 -33.71 -25.86 -8.48
CA VAL A 171 -32.96 -24.76 -9.09
C VAL A 171 -31.51 -24.94 -8.65
N SER A 172 -30.64 -25.26 -9.59
CA SER A 172 -29.20 -25.16 -9.40
C SER A 172 -28.76 -23.81 -9.95
N PRO A 173 -28.53 -22.77 -9.12
CA PRO A 173 -27.98 -21.52 -9.60
C PRO A 173 -26.53 -21.77 -10.03
N SER A 174 -26.29 -21.96 -11.32
CA SER A 174 -24.93 -21.92 -11.86
C SER A 174 -24.54 -20.47 -12.10
N ALA A 175 -23.78 -19.89 -11.18
CA ALA A 175 -23.12 -18.59 -11.38
C ALA A 175 -21.74 -18.83 -12.03
N SER A 176 -21.60 -18.56 -13.32
CA SER A 176 -20.28 -18.51 -13.96
C SER A 176 -19.70 -17.11 -13.80
N LEU A 177 -18.82 -16.90 -12.81
CA LEU A 177 -18.07 -15.67 -12.65
C LEU A 177 -16.82 -15.72 -13.56
N SER A 178 -16.92 -15.13 -14.74
CA SER A 178 -15.74 -14.88 -15.58
C SER A 178 -15.05 -13.62 -15.06
N VAL A 179 -13.93 -13.78 -14.35
CA VAL A 179 -13.10 -12.66 -13.91
C VAL A 179 -12.08 -12.38 -15.02
N PRO A 180 -12.18 -11.24 -15.75
CA PRO A 180 -11.12 -10.85 -16.66
C PRO A 180 -9.90 -10.46 -15.83
N LEU A 181 -8.96 -11.40 -15.67
CA LEU A 181 -7.67 -11.13 -15.05
C LEU A 181 -6.77 -10.52 -16.12
N GLN A 182 -6.38 -9.26 -15.93
CA GLN A 182 -5.32 -8.64 -16.73
C GLN A 182 -3.97 -8.93 -16.07
N PRO A 183 -2.88 -9.03 -16.86
CA PRO A 183 -1.53 -9.09 -16.31
C PRO A 183 -1.30 -7.93 -15.34
N GLY A 184 -0.61 -8.22 -14.23
CA GLY A 184 -0.23 -7.22 -13.24
C GLY A 184 0.40 -5.97 -13.85
N GLN A 185 0.06 -4.81 -13.30
CA GLN A 185 0.56 -3.51 -13.77
C GLN A 185 1.62 -2.96 -12.82
N VAL A 186 2.58 -2.25 -13.39
CA VAL A 186 3.58 -1.47 -12.66
C VAL A 186 3.26 0.02 -12.82
N ARG A 187 3.01 0.69 -11.71
CA ARG A 187 2.82 2.15 -11.62
C ARG A 187 4.10 2.80 -11.13
N PHE A 188 4.44 3.95 -11.71
CA PHE A 188 5.43 4.86 -11.13
C PHE A 188 4.68 5.97 -10.40
N VAL A 189 4.84 6.03 -9.09
CA VAL A 189 4.31 7.11 -8.25
C VAL A 189 5.44 8.10 -8.02
N HIS A 190 5.32 9.28 -8.61
CA HIS A 190 6.25 10.37 -8.40
C HIS A 190 5.91 11.09 -7.08
N ILE A 191 6.93 11.30 -6.24
CA ILE A 191 6.75 12.02 -4.97
C ILE A 191 7.12 13.49 -5.16
N ASP A 192 8.36 13.75 -5.61
CA ASP A 192 8.84 15.10 -5.84
C ASP A 192 10.12 15.09 -6.69
N GLY A 193 10.50 16.25 -7.22
CA GLY A 193 11.76 16.44 -7.91
C GLY A 193 12.25 17.88 -7.82
N LYS A 194 13.56 18.06 -7.92
CA LYS A 194 14.21 19.36 -7.76
C LYS A 194 15.26 19.59 -8.82
N ASP A 195 15.22 20.77 -9.44
CA ASP A 195 16.23 21.16 -10.41
C ASP A 195 17.53 21.56 -9.73
N ILE A 196 18.63 21.11 -10.30
CA ILE A 196 19.99 21.36 -9.85
C ILE A 196 20.50 22.59 -10.59
N THR A 197 20.56 23.69 -9.84
CA THR A 197 20.87 25.04 -10.33
C THR A 197 22.28 25.49 -10.01
N LYS A 198 22.95 24.85 -9.04
CA LYS A 198 24.28 25.24 -8.55
C LYS A 198 25.17 24.00 -8.36
N PRO A 199 26.44 24.07 -8.79
CA PRO A 199 27.41 23.03 -8.49
C PRO A 199 27.81 23.05 -7.01
N SER A 200 28.47 21.99 -6.54
CA SER A 200 28.99 21.91 -5.16
C SER A 200 27.96 22.26 -4.08
N THR A 201 26.71 21.87 -4.31
CA THR A 201 25.57 22.19 -3.42
C THR A 201 24.80 20.91 -3.12
N THR A 202 24.43 20.73 -1.85
CA THR A 202 23.56 19.63 -1.43
C THR A 202 22.10 20.00 -1.67
N TYR A 203 21.38 19.13 -2.36
CA TYR A 203 19.95 19.23 -2.59
C TYR A 203 19.22 18.18 -1.75
N SER A 204 18.20 18.59 -1.00
CA SER A 204 17.39 17.67 -0.20
C SER A 204 15.91 17.74 -0.56
N ILE A 205 15.27 16.57 -0.61
CA ILE A 205 13.82 16.38 -0.69
C ILE A 205 13.42 15.60 0.56
N GLN A 206 12.43 16.10 1.29
CA GLN A 206 11.87 15.45 2.47
C GLN A 206 10.36 15.36 2.26
N TYR A 207 9.82 14.18 2.52
CA TYR A 207 8.39 13.94 2.45
C TYR A 207 7.99 13.07 3.64
N GLN A 208 6.78 13.33 4.13
CA GLN A 208 6.21 12.62 5.26
C GLN A 208 4.78 12.24 4.88
N ASP A 209 4.43 10.99 5.15
CA ASP A 209 3.10 10.41 4.96
C ASP A 209 2.55 10.71 3.55
N ALA A 210 3.36 10.47 2.52
CA ALA A 210 2.91 10.54 1.13
C ALA A 210 2.13 9.27 0.77
N GLU A 211 0.95 9.41 0.16
CA GLU A 211 0.09 8.27 -0.15
C GLU A 211 0.54 7.51 -1.40
N LEU A 212 0.68 6.20 -1.27
CA LEU A 212 0.76 5.24 -2.38
C LEU A 212 -0.55 4.46 -2.42
N SER A 213 -1.35 4.66 -3.46
CA SER A 213 -2.66 4.00 -3.60
C SER A 213 -2.76 3.29 -4.94
N GLN A 214 -2.95 1.97 -4.90
CA GLN A 214 -3.19 1.13 -6.06
C GLN A 214 -4.56 0.46 -5.94
N GLN A 215 -5.46 0.76 -6.88
CA GLN A 215 -6.79 0.16 -6.97
C GLN A 215 -6.79 -0.99 -7.97
N GLY A 216 -7.74 -1.92 -7.80
CA GLY A 216 -7.90 -3.06 -8.71
C GLY A 216 -6.78 -4.09 -8.61
N CYS A 217 -6.02 -4.12 -7.51
CA CYS A 217 -4.97 -5.10 -7.32
C CYS A 217 -5.51 -6.41 -6.73
N GLY A 218 -5.40 -7.48 -7.50
CA GLY A 218 -5.62 -8.86 -7.08
C GLY A 218 -4.32 -9.53 -6.64
N GLY A 219 -4.34 -10.15 -5.47
CA GLY A 219 -3.17 -10.86 -4.92
C GLY A 219 -2.18 -9.92 -4.22
N GLN A 220 -0.89 -10.22 -4.33
CA GLN A 220 0.16 -9.45 -3.66
C GLN A 220 0.51 -8.18 -4.43
N ALA A 221 0.83 -7.12 -3.71
CA ALA A 221 1.37 -5.87 -4.22
C ALA A 221 2.68 -5.53 -3.52
N GLN A 222 3.62 -5.01 -4.29
CA GLN A 222 4.96 -4.66 -3.84
C GLN A 222 5.30 -3.24 -4.28
N ALA A 223 5.91 -2.47 -3.38
CA ALA A 223 6.44 -1.16 -3.68
C ALA A 223 7.97 -1.16 -3.54
N ARG A 224 8.65 -0.35 -4.36
CA ARG A 224 10.09 -0.14 -4.28
C ARG A 224 10.42 1.32 -4.56
N ALA A 225 11.19 1.93 -3.67
CA ALA A 225 11.69 3.26 -3.88
C ALA A 225 12.65 3.37 -5.05
N TYR A 226 12.59 4.50 -5.75
CA TYR A 226 13.58 4.89 -6.74
C TYR A 226 13.94 6.37 -6.57
N THR A 227 15.20 6.70 -6.86
CA THR A 227 15.67 8.07 -6.98
C THR A 227 16.61 8.15 -8.17
N VAL A 228 16.36 9.08 -9.07
CA VAL A 228 17.11 9.28 -10.30
C VAL A 228 17.72 10.66 -10.25
N LEU A 229 19.04 10.70 -10.33
CA LEU A 229 19.81 11.91 -10.58
C LEU A 229 20.17 11.95 -12.06
N GLU A 230 19.76 13.02 -12.72
CA GLU A 230 20.09 13.29 -14.11
C GLU A 230 20.92 14.57 -14.15
N ILE A 231 22.18 14.45 -14.57
CA ILE A 231 23.07 15.58 -14.80
C ILE A 231 23.22 15.78 -16.30
N VAL A 232 22.75 16.94 -16.76
CA VAL A 232 22.86 17.39 -18.15
C VAL A 232 23.98 18.41 -18.20
N GLY A 233 25.09 18.07 -18.86
CA GLY A 233 26.26 18.95 -19.04
C GLY A 233 27.04 18.61 -20.30
N ASN A 234 28.35 18.78 -20.27
CA ASN A 234 29.24 18.27 -21.35
C ASN A 234 29.09 16.75 -21.49
N ASP A 235 28.92 16.06 -20.36
CA ASP A 235 28.61 14.65 -20.28
C ASP A 235 27.19 14.48 -19.73
N TYR A 236 26.47 13.50 -20.26
CA TYR A 236 25.15 13.10 -19.76
C TYR A 236 25.32 11.95 -18.78
N VAL A 237 24.98 12.18 -17.51
CA VAL A 237 25.10 11.17 -16.46
C VAL A 237 23.74 10.94 -15.83
N LYS A 238 23.32 9.69 -15.80
CA LYS A 238 22.08 9.25 -15.16
C LYS A 238 22.39 8.18 -14.13
N THR A 239 22.17 8.52 -12.87
CA THR A 239 22.45 7.66 -11.73
C THR A 239 21.15 7.35 -11.02
N SER A 240 20.87 6.06 -10.78
CA SER A 240 19.62 5.62 -10.16
C SER A 240 19.92 4.83 -8.89
N LEU A 241 19.34 5.28 -7.78
CA LEU A 241 19.34 4.58 -6.50
C LEU A 241 17.99 3.88 -6.31
N TYR A 242 18.03 2.59 -5.97
CA TYR A 242 16.83 1.82 -5.63
C TYR A 242 16.89 1.35 -4.19
N GLY A 243 15.77 1.49 -3.47
CA GLY A 243 15.63 0.99 -2.10
C GLY A 243 15.34 -0.51 -2.02
N GLN A 244 15.23 -1.03 -0.81
CA GLN A 244 14.71 -2.39 -0.58
C GLN A 244 13.21 -2.43 -0.94
N PRO A 245 12.72 -3.45 -1.66
CA PRO A 245 11.30 -3.57 -1.91
C PRO A 245 10.54 -4.03 -0.67
N PHE A 246 9.29 -3.63 -0.53
CA PHE A 246 8.39 -3.98 0.57
C PHE A 246 6.99 -4.35 0.06
N SER A 247 6.29 -5.20 0.81
CA SER A 247 4.89 -5.55 0.49
C SER A 247 3.95 -4.44 0.97
N ILE A 248 2.92 -4.14 0.18
CA ILE A 248 1.81 -3.24 0.55
C ILE A 248 0.47 -3.98 0.65
N GLY A 249 0.51 -5.32 0.68
CA GLY A 249 -0.65 -6.21 0.87
C GLY A 249 -0.89 -7.19 -0.26
#